data_AF-A0A6P5FCW2-F1
#
_entry.id   AF-A0A6P5FCW2-F1
#
_cell.length_a   1.000
_cell.length_b   1.000
_cell.length_c   1.000
_cell.angle_alpha   90.00
_cell.angle_beta   90.00
_cell.angle_gamma   90.00
#
_symmetry.space_group_name_H-M   'P 1'
#
loop_
_entity.id
_entity.type
_entity.pdbx_description
1 polymer ?
#
loop_
_entity_poly.entity_id
_entity_poly.type
_entity_poly.pdbx_seq_one_letter_code
_entity_poly.pdbx_strand_id
1 'polypeptide(L)'
;MGSVGAAAEEEHPQREGAVGTVPRFLCLHGFRTSGEIMRTQVTGKWPGDVTSRLDLVFADAPFPGLGKSEVDGIFPPPYYEWFQFDKGFMEYKNFDACLAYIEELMIEHGPIDGLMGFSQGAILSAALPGLQARGAALTRVPKVKCVVIIGGAKFQSPAVAEKAYATKIECPSLHFIGDADFLKQHGETLLESFVDPYVIRHPKGHTVPRIDDASMETMLNFLNKIENDLNDFVEDATTFEQEEVA
;
A
#
# COMPACT_ATOMS: atom_id res chain seq x y z
N MET A 1 0.18 12.81 45.27
CA MET A 1 -0.98 12.11 44.68
C MET A 1 -1.20 12.70 43.31
N GLY A 2 -0.57 12.13 42.28
CA GLY A 2 -0.71 12.56 40.89
C GLY A 2 -1.02 11.32 40.08
N SER A 3 -2.26 11.24 39.61
CA SER A 3 -2.79 10.15 38.79
C SER A 3 -2.17 10.25 37.40
N VAL A 4 -1.41 9.23 37.00
CA VAL A 4 -0.94 9.04 35.63
C VAL A 4 -2.04 8.29 34.91
N GLY A 5 -2.69 8.95 33.96
CA GLY A 5 -3.69 8.33 33.09
C GLY A 5 -3.01 7.32 32.18
N ALA A 6 -3.39 6.04 32.30
CA ALA A 6 -3.03 5.01 31.35
C ALA A 6 -3.69 5.35 30.01
N ALA A 7 -2.88 5.42 28.95
CA ALA A 7 -3.38 5.39 27.59
C ALA A 7 -4.03 4.02 27.37
N ALA A 8 -5.28 4.00 26.91
CA ALA A 8 -5.98 2.78 26.58
C ALA A 8 -5.27 2.14 25.37
N GLU A 9 -4.79 0.91 25.56
CA GLU A 9 -4.42 0.02 24.47
C GLU A 9 -5.72 -0.35 23.73
N GLU A 10 -5.81 0.02 22.45
CA GLU A 10 -6.89 -0.47 21.59
C GLU A 10 -6.61 -1.95 21.27
N GLU A 11 -7.29 -2.84 21.99
CA GLU A 11 -7.34 -4.26 21.67
C GLU A 11 -7.94 -4.46 20.27
N HIS A 12 -7.15 -5.00 19.34
CA HIS A 12 -7.64 -5.49 18.07
C HIS A 12 -8.42 -6.80 18.30
N PRO A 13 -9.73 -6.86 17.99
CA PRO A 13 -10.49 -8.08 18.18
C PRO A 13 -10.04 -9.17 17.21
N GLN A 14 -9.78 -10.36 17.73
CA GLN A 14 -9.65 -11.58 16.93
C GLN A 14 -10.98 -11.84 16.19
N ARG A 15 -10.89 -12.19 14.91
CA ARG A 15 -12.06 -12.40 14.03
C ARG A 15 -12.84 -13.64 14.44
N GLU A 16 -14.02 -13.46 15.02
CA GLU A 16 -15.12 -14.43 14.94
C GLU A 16 -16.27 -13.82 14.13
N GLY A 17 -16.62 -14.45 13.00
CA GLY A 17 -17.98 -14.40 12.44
C GLY A 17 -18.37 -13.30 11.44
N ALA A 18 -17.49 -12.83 10.54
CA ALA A 18 -17.90 -11.96 9.42
C ALA A 18 -18.09 -12.74 8.10
N VAL A 19 -19.23 -12.52 7.45
CA VAL A 19 -19.54 -12.98 6.09
C VAL A 19 -18.61 -12.25 5.10
N GLY A 20 -17.71 -12.98 4.45
CA GLY A 20 -16.71 -12.49 3.49
C GLY A 20 -15.48 -11.84 4.13
N THR A 21 -14.28 -12.17 3.65
CA THR A 21 -13.05 -11.57 4.16
C THR A 21 -12.86 -10.15 3.63
N VAL A 22 -13.00 -9.14 4.49
CA VAL A 22 -12.62 -7.75 4.19
C VAL A 22 -11.09 -7.69 3.97
N PRO A 23 -10.60 -7.26 2.79
CA PRO A 23 -9.17 -7.15 2.50
C PRO A 23 -8.47 -6.17 3.45
N ARG A 24 -7.37 -6.61 4.08
CA ARG A 24 -6.57 -5.77 4.97
C ARG A 24 -5.31 -5.24 4.29
N PHE A 25 -5.13 -3.92 4.31
CA PHE A 25 -4.01 -3.23 3.67
C PHE A 25 -3.11 -2.55 4.68
N LEU A 26 -1.79 -2.71 4.50
CA LEU A 26 -0.81 -1.80 5.06
C LEU A 26 -0.67 -0.59 4.13
N CYS A 27 -0.98 0.60 4.65
CA CYS A 27 -1.00 1.87 3.93
C CYS A 27 0.31 2.64 4.14
N LEU A 28 1.04 2.85 3.04
CA LEU A 28 2.34 3.52 2.98
C LEU A 28 2.19 4.95 2.46
N HIS A 29 2.46 5.94 3.31
CA HIS A 29 2.28 7.36 2.97
C HIS A 29 3.37 7.88 2.01
N GLY A 30 3.15 9.11 1.50
CA GLY A 30 4.07 9.78 0.56
C GLY A 30 5.31 10.38 1.21
N PHE A 31 6.24 10.85 0.38
CA PHE A 31 7.48 11.46 0.85
C PHE A 31 7.21 12.67 1.75
N ARG A 32 7.79 12.69 2.95
CA ARG A 32 7.62 13.75 3.95
C ARG A 32 6.17 14.02 4.33
N THR A 33 5.38 12.97 4.48
CA THR A 33 4.05 13.04 5.10
C THR A 33 4.00 12.09 6.30
N SER A 34 2.81 11.66 6.73
CA SER A 34 2.62 10.66 7.78
C SER A 34 1.45 9.74 7.44
N GLY A 35 1.34 8.62 8.17
CA GLY A 35 0.21 7.71 8.09
C GLY A 35 -1.11 8.43 8.37
N GLU A 36 -1.15 9.32 9.35
CA GLU A 36 -2.37 10.08 9.70
C GLU A 36 -2.80 11.06 8.58
N ILE A 37 -1.84 11.67 7.89
CA ILE A 37 -2.14 12.53 6.74
C ILE A 37 -2.74 11.69 5.60
N MET A 38 -2.17 10.51 5.33
CA MET A 38 -2.72 9.60 4.32
C MET A 38 -4.12 9.10 4.73
N ARG A 39 -4.33 8.78 6.01
CA ARG A 39 -5.65 8.42 6.57
C ARG A 39 -6.67 9.51 6.28
N THR A 40 -6.39 10.74 6.70
CA THR A 40 -7.28 11.89 6.47
C THR A 40 -7.59 12.08 4.99
N GLN A 41 -6.60 11.92 4.11
CA GLN A 41 -6.79 12.06 2.68
C GLN A 41 -7.65 10.94 2.08
N VAL A 42 -7.44 9.68 2.46
CA VAL A 42 -8.20 8.54 1.93
C VAL A 42 -9.63 8.58 2.48
N THR A 43 -9.81 8.61 3.81
CA THR A 43 -11.15 8.54 4.44
C THR A 43 -11.97 9.81 4.21
N GLY A 44 -11.33 10.96 3.99
CA GLY A 44 -12.02 12.22 3.69
C GLY A 44 -12.34 12.44 2.19
N LYS A 45 -11.73 11.66 1.28
CA LYS A 45 -11.92 11.83 -0.17
C LYS A 45 -12.67 10.68 -0.83
N TRP A 46 -12.58 9.47 -0.30
CA TRP A 46 -13.19 8.28 -0.88
C TRP A 46 -14.59 8.05 -0.30
N PRO A 47 -15.55 7.52 -1.09
CA PRO A 47 -16.90 7.25 -0.61
C PRO A 47 -16.93 6.23 0.55
N GLY A 48 -17.96 6.33 1.39
CA GLY A 48 -18.21 5.38 2.48
C GLY A 48 -18.32 3.93 2.00
N ASP A 49 -18.99 3.71 0.88
CA ASP A 49 -19.19 2.37 0.28
C ASP A 49 -17.90 1.73 -0.24
N VAL A 50 -16.84 2.53 -0.41
CA VAL A 50 -15.50 2.04 -0.75
C VAL A 50 -14.71 1.76 0.52
N THR A 51 -14.67 2.73 1.43
CA THR A 51 -13.85 2.65 2.64
C THR A 51 -14.36 1.61 3.65
N SER A 52 -15.65 1.31 3.67
CA SER A 52 -16.24 0.26 4.51
C SER A 52 -15.88 -1.17 4.08
N ARG A 53 -15.38 -1.34 2.85
CA ARG A 53 -14.96 -2.62 2.26
C ARG A 53 -13.45 -2.85 2.38
N LEU A 54 -12.75 -1.99 3.10
CA LEU A 54 -11.30 -2.04 3.25
C LEU A 54 -10.92 -1.90 4.72
N ASP A 55 -10.06 -2.78 5.20
CA ASP A 55 -9.43 -2.66 6.51
C ASP A 55 -8.05 -2.03 6.33
N LEU A 56 -7.86 -0.79 6.82
CA LEU A 56 -6.73 0.07 6.45
C LEU A 56 -5.84 0.39 7.66
N VAL A 57 -4.61 -0.12 7.63
CA VAL A 57 -3.57 0.13 8.64
C VAL A 57 -2.63 1.22 8.12
N PHE A 58 -2.78 2.46 8.60
CA PHE A 58 -1.90 3.57 8.22
C PHE A 58 -0.70 3.66 9.14
N ALA A 59 0.49 3.39 8.61
CA ALA A 59 1.74 3.40 9.36
C ALA A 59 2.59 4.64 9.06
N ASP A 60 3.35 5.09 10.04
CA ASP A 60 4.41 6.08 9.86
C ASP A 60 5.71 5.41 9.41
N ALA A 61 6.38 6.04 8.45
CA ALA A 61 7.69 5.61 7.98
C ALA A 61 8.78 5.78 9.06
N PRO A 62 9.85 4.97 9.04
CA PRO A 62 10.78 4.88 10.18
C PRO A 62 11.79 6.04 10.26
N PHE A 63 11.93 6.86 9.21
CA PHE A 63 12.91 7.95 9.20
C PHE A 63 12.22 9.31 9.27
N PRO A 64 12.71 10.24 10.11
CA PRO A 64 12.18 11.60 10.13
C PRO A 64 12.46 12.31 8.80
N GLY A 65 11.50 13.13 8.37
CA GLY A 65 11.64 13.98 7.18
C GLY A 65 12.72 15.04 7.39
N LEU A 66 13.77 15.02 6.56
CA LEU A 66 14.96 15.88 6.75
C LEU A 66 14.88 17.22 6.03
N GLY A 67 13.72 17.59 5.49
CA GLY A 67 13.55 18.85 4.79
C GLY A 67 12.09 19.25 4.65
N LYS A 68 11.85 20.26 3.80
CA LYS A 68 10.50 20.81 3.60
C LYS A 68 9.55 19.72 3.09
N SER A 69 8.34 19.72 3.67
CA SER A 69 7.21 18.97 3.17
C SER A 69 6.29 19.86 2.33
N GLU A 70 5.72 19.30 1.27
CA GLU A 70 4.72 19.99 0.42
C GLU A 70 3.36 20.14 1.13
N VAL A 71 3.15 19.43 2.24
CA VAL A 71 1.92 19.54 3.05
C VAL A 71 2.07 20.47 4.25
N ASP A 72 3.23 21.09 4.42
CA ASP A 72 3.47 22.07 5.48
C ASP A 72 2.53 23.29 5.36
N GLY A 73 1.99 23.74 6.49
CA GLY A 73 0.92 24.75 6.56
C GLY A 73 -0.49 24.23 6.23
N ILE A 74 -0.64 23.00 5.74
CA ILE A 74 -1.94 22.34 5.55
C ILE A 74 -2.14 21.25 6.62
N PHE A 75 -1.12 20.44 6.85
CA PHE A 75 -1.10 19.40 7.88
C PHE A 75 0.07 19.64 8.83
N PRO A 76 -0.11 19.48 10.16
CA PRO A 76 0.99 19.68 11.10
C PRO A 76 2.03 18.54 11.03
N PRO A 77 3.30 18.81 11.39
CA PRO A 77 4.33 17.78 11.60
C PRO A 77 4.01 16.89 12.82
N PRO A 78 4.68 15.73 13.02
CA PRO A 78 5.89 15.26 12.33
C PRO A 78 5.64 14.69 10.93
N TYR A 79 6.70 14.70 10.11
CA TYR A 79 6.73 14.11 8.78
C TYR A 79 7.84 13.07 8.69
N TYR A 80 7.64 12.06 7.84
CA TYR A 80 8.53 10.91 7.73
C TYR A 80 8.86 10.57 6.27
N GLU A 81 9.89 9.76 6.10
CA GLU A 81 10.37 9.24 4.83
C GLU A 81 10.59 7.73 4.97
N TRP A 82 10.18 6.94 3.97
CA TRP A 82 10.42 5.50 3.98
C TRP A 82 11.90 5.18 3.76
N PHE A 83 12.54 5.91 2.86
CA PHE A 83 13.97 5.86 2.59
C PHE A 83 14.39 7.20 1.97
N GLN A 84 15.68 7.52 2.01
CA GLN A 84 16.23 8.70 1.35
C GLN A 84 16.76 8.33 -0.04
N PHE A 85 16.76 9.27 -0.97
CA PHE A 85 17.27 9.07 -2.32
C PHE A 85 18.11 10.27 -2.78
N ASP A 86 19.04 10.02 -3.69
CA ASP A 86 19.81 11.06 -4.36
C ASP A 86 18.96 11.80 -5.41
N LYS A 87 19.46 12.93 -5.94
CA LYS A 87 18.71 13.74 -6.93
C LYS A 87 18.39 12.97 -8.22
N GLY A 88 19.19 11.96 -8.56
CA GLY A 88 18.99 11.11 -9.72
C GLY A 88 18.04 9.94 -9.47
N PHE A 89 17.58 9.71 -8.24
CA PHE A 89 16.76 8.55 -7.85
C PHE A 89 17.43 7.20 -8.14
N MET A 90 18.76 7.15 -8.21
CA MET A 90 19.54 5.95 -8.53
C MET A 90 20.12 5.26 -7.29
N GLU A 91 20.34 6.03 -6.22
CA GLU A 91 20.87 5.56 -4.94
C GLU A 91 19.84 5.75 -3.83
N TYR A 92 19.59 4.69 -3.06
CA TYR A 92 18.64 4.68 -1.96
C TYR A 92 19.36 4.44 -0.63
N LYS A 93 19.34 5.45 0.24
CA LYS A 93 19.89 5.36 1.59
C LYS A 93 18.82 4.83 2.54
N ASN A 94 19.24 3.94 3.44
CA ASN A 94 18.40 3.24 4.41
C ASN A 94 17.33 2.31 3.80
N PHE A 95 17.49 1.91 2.53
CA PHE A 95 16.50 1.12 1.83
C PHE A 95 16.29 -0.27 2.45
N ASP A 96 17.37 -1.00 2.78
CA ASP A 96 17.23 -2.32 3.42
C ASP A 96 16.54 -2.23 4.79
N ALA A 97 16.84 -1.17 5.57
CA ALA A 97 16.18 -0.91 6.84
C ALA A 97 14.69 -0.57 6.65
N CYS A 98 14.33 0.15 5.59
CA CYS A 98 12.94 0.37 5.20
C CYS A 98 12.21 -0.94 4.90
N LEU A 99 12.81 -1.82 4.08
CA LEU A 99 12.19 -3.09 3.71
C LEU A 99 11.98 -4.00 4.93
N ALA A 100 12.98 -4.07 5.81
CA ALA A 100 12.87 -4.81 7.06
C ALA A 100 11.76 -4.24 7.96
N TYR A 101 11.67 -2.91 8.07
CA TYR A 101 10.62 -2.26 8.88
C TYR A 101 9.21 -2.51 8.35
N ILE A 102 9.00 -2.47 7.03
CA ILE A 102 7.70 -2.82 6.43
C ILE A 102 7.35 -4.28 6.71
N GLU A 103 8.33 -5.19 6.66
CA GLU A 103 8.12 -6.59 7.03
C GLU A 103 7.68 -6.75 8.48
N GLU A 104 8.33 -6.03 9.42
CA GLU A 104 7.91 -6.02 10.84
C GLU A 104 6.50 -5.47 11.02
N LEU A 105 6.12 -4.39 10.33
CA LEU A 105 4.75 -3.86 10.36
C LEU A 105 3.72 -4.89 9.86
N MET A 106 4.07 -5.66 8.82
CA MET A 106 3.20 -6.72 8.30
C MET A 106 3.08 -7.91 9.26
N ILE A 107 4.11 -8.19 10.06
CA ILE A 107 4.07 -9.19 11.14
C ILE A 107 3.18 -8.67 12.29
N GLU A 108 3.40 -7.44 12.74
CA GLU A 108 2.72 -6.83 13.88
C GLU A 108 1.22 -6.65 13.64
N HIS A 109 0.83 -6.18 12.46
CA HIS A 109 -0.56 -5.89 12.12
C HIS A 109 -1.22 -6.97 11.26
N GLY A 110 -0.56 -8.11 11.13
CA GLY A 110 -0.97 -9.23 10.29
C GLY A 110 -2.25 -9.93 10.76
N PRO A 111 -2.92 -10.67 9.86
CA PRO A 111 -2.55 -10.88 8.46
C PRO A 111 -2.83 -9.64 7.59
N ILE A 112 -1.83 -9.22 6.80
CA ILE A 112 -1.97 -8.16 5.78
C ILE A 112 -2.10 -8.83 4.41
N ASP A 113 -3.18 -8.54 3.69
CA ASP A 113 -3.45 -9.10 2.36
C ASP A 113 -2.81 -8.29 1.25
N GLY A 114 -2.69 -6.97 1.43
CA GLY A 114 -2.24 -6.08 0.37
C GLY A 114 -1.49 -4.84 0.86
N LEU A 115 -0.92 -4.12 -0.09
CA LEU A 115 -0.23 -2.85 0.15
C LEU A 115 -0.95 -1.72 -0.57
N MET A 116 -1.24 -0.63 0.15
CA MET A 116 -1.76 0.61 -0.45
C MET A 116 -0.71 1.69 -0.30
N GLY A 117 -0.38 2.41 -1.36
CA GLY A 117 0.68 3.41 -1.30
C GLY A 117 0.31 4.70 -2.01
N PHE A 118 0.81 5.83 -1.48
CA PHE A 118 0.84 7.11 -2.19
C PHE A 118 2.28 7.56 -2.46
N SER A 119 2.58 8.05 -3.66
CA SER A 119 3.89 8.62 -4.02
C SER A 119 5.06 7.69 -3.68
N GLN A 120 5.97 8.05 -2.77
CA GLN A 120 7.04 7.16 -2.29
C GLN A 120 6.51 5.82 -1.75
N GLY A 121 5.41 5.83 -0.99
CA GLY A 121 4.74 4.61 -0.56
C GLY A 121 4.16 3.82 -1.72
N ALA A 122 3.68 4.47 -2.78
CA ALA A 122 3.20 3.81 -3.99
C ALA A 122 4.34 3.12 -4.77
N ILE A 123 5.53 3.74 -4.83
CA ILE A 123 6.73 3.16 -5.43
C ILE A 123 7.13 1.87 -4.68
N LEU A 124 7.08 1.89 -3.34
CA LEU A 124 7.30 0.70 -2.49
C LEU A 124 6.24 -0.37 -2.73
N SER A 125 4.95 -0.03 -2.59
CA SER A 125 3.84 -0.97 -2.79
C SER A 125 3.88 -1.63 -4.17
N ALA A 126 4.31 -0.90 -5.20
CA ALA A 126 4.40 -1.44 -6.55
C ALA A 126 5.58 -2.42 -6.75
N ALA A 127 6.69 -2.25 -6.01
CA ALA A 127 7.88 -3.07 -6.18
C ALA A 127 7.91 -4.31 -5.27
N LEU A 128 7.34 -4.17 -4.05
CA LEU A 128 7.42 -5.17 -3.00
C LEU A 128 6.90 -6.57 -3.41
N PRO A 129 5.78 -6.72 -4.15
CA PRO A 129 5.35 -8.04 -4.62
C PRO A 129 6.39 -8.74 -5.50
N GLY A 130 7.04 -7.99 -6.41
CA GLY A 130 8.08 -8.52 -7.28
C GLY A 130 9.38 -8.84 -6.53
N LEU A 131 9.77 -7.98 -5.59
CA LEU A 131 10.91 -8.25 -4.70
C LEU A 131 10.66 -9.50 -3.83
N GLN A 132 9.43 -9.67 -3.32
CA GLN A 132 9.03 -10.83 -2.53
C GLN A 132 9.09 -12.12 -3.37
N ALA A 133 8.60 -12.10 -4.60
CA ALA A 133 8.69 -13.25 -5.52
C ALA A 133 10.15 -13.67 -5.83
N ARG A 134 11.12 -12.79 -5.61
CA ARG A 134 12.56 -13.06 -5.76
C ARG A 134 13.27 -13.34 -4.43
N GLY A 135 12.55 -13.40 -3.31
CA GLY A 135 13.11 -13.57 -1.98
C GLY A 135 14.00 -12.40 -1.52
N ALA A 136 13.80 -11.21 -2.09
CA ALA A 136 14.59 -10.02 -1.80
C ALA A 136 13.98 -9.10 -0.72
N ALA A 137 12.69 -9.26 -0.43
CA ALA A 137 11.95 -8.53 0.61
C ALA A 137 10.76 -9.37 1.10
N LEU A 138 10.19 -9.05 2.27
CA LEU A 138 8.95 -9.69 2.78
C LEU A 138 9.01 -11.24 2.82
N THR A 139 10.17 -11.78 3.20
CA THR A 139 10.48 -13.21 3.26
C THR A 139 9.87 -13.94 4.47
N ARG A 140 9.43 -13.21 5.50
CA ARG A 140 8.88 -13.73 6.76
C ARG A 140 7.37 -13.57 6.89
N VAL A 141 6.71 -13.01 5.86
CA VAL A 141 5.27 -12.75 5.85
C VAL A 141 4.61 -13.44 4.65
N PRO A 142 3.28 -13.67 4.70
CA PRO A 142 2.54 -14.20 3.55
C PRO A 142 2.73 -13.37 2.28
N LYS A 143 2.47 -13.99 1.13
CA LYS A 143 2.53 -13.33 -0.18
C LYS A 143 1.61 -12.11 -0.21
N VAL A 144 2.08 -10.98 -0.74
CA VAL A 144 1.23 -9.83 -1.05
C VAL A 144 0.24 -10.23 -2.16
N LYS A 145 -1.05 -10.17 -1.85
CA LYS A 145 -2.13 -10.68 -2.71
C LYS A 145 -2.75 -9.61 -3.60
N CYS A 146 -2.64 -8.34 -3.25
CA CYS A 146 -3.11 -7.22 -4.08
C CYS A 146 -2.44 -5.90 -3.70
N VAL A 147 -2.49 -4.91 -4.60
CA VAL A 147 -1.93 -3.57 -4.35
C VAL A 147 -2.80 -2.43 -4.85
N VAL A 148 -2.76 -1.29 -4.15
CA VAL A 148 -3.37 -0.03 -4.58
C VAL A 148 -2.28 1.03 -4.67
N ILE A 149 -2.07 1.57 -5.87
CA ILE A 149 -0.95 2.44 -6.24
C ILE A 149 -1.49 3.83 -6.59
N ILE A 150 -1.21 4.84 -5.77
CA ILE A 150 -1.70 6.20 -5.96
C ILE A 150 -0.51 7.11 -6.32
N GLY A 151 -0.42 7.56 -7.57
CA GLY A 151 0.70 8.39 -8.04
C GLY A 151 2.05 7.67 -7.92
N GLY A 152 2.11 6.40 -8.35
CA GLY A 152 3.32 5.56 -8.27
C GLY A 152 4.25 5.68 -9.47
N ALA A 153 5.44 5.11 -9.32
CA ALA A 153 6.46 4.99 -10.35
C ALA A 153 7.31 3.74 -10.11
N LYS A 154 8.11 3.32 -11.10
CA LYS A 154 9.12 2.28 -10.93
C LYS A 154 10.32 2.82 -10.13
N PHE A 155 10.96 1.96 -9.35
CA PHE A 155 12.34 2.22 -8.93
C PHE A 155 13.25 2.36 -10.16
N GLN A 156 14.17 3.34 -10.12
CA GLN A 156 15.10 3.60 -11.23
C GLN A 156 16.44 2.88 -11.09
N SER A 157 16.86 2.58 -9.85
CA SER A 157 18.08 1.82 -9.60
C SER A 157 18.01 0.45 -10.28
N PRO A 158 18.92 0.10 -11.21
CA PRO A 158 18.89 -1.20 -11.89
C PRO A 158 18.89 -2.38 -10.91
N ALA A 159 19.66 -2.28 -9.82
CA ALA A 159 19.76 -3.33 -8.81
C ALA A 159 18.42 -3.67 -8.13
N VAL A 160 17.52 -2.68 -8.01
CA VAL A 160 16.17 -2.88 -7.47
C VAL A 160 15.19 -3.22 -8.58
N ALA A 161 15.23 -2.49 -9.69
CA ALA A 161 14.31 -2.62 -10.81
C ALA A 161 14.38 -4.01 -11.48
N GLU A 162 15.59 -4.56 -11.67
CA GLU A 162 15.78 -5.89 -12.25
C GLU A 162 15.13 -6.97 -11.39
N LYS A 163 15.16 -6.84 -10.06
CA LYS A 163 14.52 -7.81 -9.15
C LYS A 163 13.00 -7.61 -9.10
N ALA A 164 12.58 -6.36 -8.90
CA ALA A 164 11.18 -6.01 -8.71
C ALA A 164 10.32 -6.24 -9.97
N TYR A 165 10.89 -6.08 -11.16
CA TYR A 165 10.13 -6.07 -12.42
C TYR A 165 10.68 -7.04 -13.49
N ALA A 166 11.48 -8.04 -13.10
CA ALA A 166 11.99 -9.07 -14.02
C ALA A 166 10.86 -9.85 -14.75
N THR A 167 9.74 -10.04 -14.06
CA THR A 167 8.52 -10.64 -14.58
C THR A 167 7.35 -9.75 -14.22
N LYS A 168 6.26 -9.82 -14.99
CA LYS A 168 5.05 -9.09 -14.63
C LYS A 168 4.55 -9.53 -13.26
N ILE A 169 4.08 -8.57 -12.48
CA ILE A 169 3.48 -8.78 -11.17
C ILE A 169 2.05 -9.24 -11.38
N GLU A 170 1.73 -10.41 -10.83
CA GLU A 170 0.47 -11.14 -11.09
C GLU A 170 -0.67 -10.75 -10.14
N CYS A 171 -0.38 -10.19 -8.97
CA CYS A 171 -1.43 -9.82 -8.03
C CYS A 171 -2.32 -8.70 -8.60
N PRO A 172 -3.64 -8.72 -8.38
CA PRO A 172 -4.52 -7.61 -8.74
C PRO A 172 -3.97 -6.27 -8.28
N SER A 173 -3.99 -5.30 -9.17
CA SER A 173 -3.49 -3.95 -8.89
C SER A 173 -4.45 -2.87 -9.37
N LEU A 174 -4.66 -1.85 -8.55
CA LEU A 174 -5.39 -0.64 -8.90
C LEU A 174 -4.45 0.56 -8.92
N HIS A 175 -4.42 1.28 -10.03
CA HIS A 175 -3.54 2.43 -10.24
C HIS A 175 -4.35 3.71 -10.41
N PHE A 176 -4.09 4.70 -9.56
CA PHE A 176 -4.58 6.07 -9.72
C PHE A 176 -3.52 6.92 -10.40
N ILE A 177 -3.85 7.46 -11.58
CA ILE A 177 -2.95 8.30 -12.39
C ILE A 177 -3.57 9.68 -12.59
N GLY A 178 -2.88 10.71 -12.09
CA GLY A 178 -3.30 12.10 -12.27
C GLY A 178 -2.87 12.67 -13.63
N ASP A 179 -3.79 13.26 -14.37
CA ASP A 179 -3.48 13.85 -15.68
C ASP A 179 -2.57 15.08 -15.60
N ALA A 180 -2.59 15.78 -14.46
CA ALA A 180 -1.70 16.90 -14.15
C ALA A 180 -0.57 16.51 -13.18
N ASP A 181 -0.38 15.22 -12.92
CA ASP A 181 0.68 14.72 -12.03
C ASP A 181 2.03 14.71 -12.76
N PHE A 182 3.08 15.21 -12.13
CA PHE A 182 4.44 15.17 -12.67
C PHE A 182 4.97 13.73 -12.79
N LEU A 183 4.41 12.77 -12.04
CA LEU A 183 4.72 11.36 -12.17
C LEU A 183 3.85 10.63 -13.21
N LYS A 184 2.93 11.29 -13.91
CA LYS A 184 2.00 10.64 -14.85
C LYS A 184 2.69 9.63 -15.79
N GLN A 185 3.72 10.07 -16.51
CA GLN A 185 4.43 9.21 -17.46
C GLN A 185 5.09 8.01 -16.77
N HIS A 186 5.64 8.21 -15.58
CA HIS A 186 6.25 7.12 -14.80
C HIS A 186 5.21 6.12 -14.29
N GLY A 187 4.03 6.60 -13.90
CA GLY A 187 2.88 5.76 -13.55
C GLY A 187 2.35 4.97 -14.74
N GLU A 188 2.28 5.59 -15.93
CA GLU A 188 1.89 4.91 -17.16
C GLU A 188 2.88 3.81 -17.56
N THR A 189 4.19 4.06 -17.46
CA THR A 189 5.22 3.02 -17.66
C THR A 189 5.16 1.91 -16.61
N LEU A 190 4.77 2.23 -15.37
CA LEU A 190 4.65 1.23 -14.31
C LEU A 190 3.57 0.18 -14.64
N LEU A 191 2.49 0.56 -15.32
CA LEU A 191 1.39 -0.35 -15.72
C LEU A 191 1.90 -1.58 -16.49
N GLU A 192 2.93 -1.41 -17.32
CA GLU A 192 3.52 -2.51 -18.11
C GLU A 192 4.13 -3.62 -17.25
N SER A 193 4.42 -3.32 -15.98
CA SER A 193 5.00 -4.25 -15.01
C SER A 193 3.95 -5.10 -14.30
N PHE A 194 2.65 -4.89 -14.55
CA PHE A 194 1.55 -5.64 -13.95
C PHE A 194 0.77 -6.44 -15.01
N VAL A 195 0.18 -7.55 -14.58
CA VAL A 195 -0.84 -8.28 -15.37
C VAL A 195 -2.19 -7.60 -15.15
N ASP A 196 -2.85 -7.24 -16.26
CA ASP A 196 -4.21 -6.69 -16.32
C ASP A 196 -4.56 -5.67 -15.21
N PRO A 197 -3.80 -4.55 -15.09
CA PRO A 197 -4.03 -3.57 -14.03
C PRO A 197 -5.35 -2.83 -14.21
N TYR A 198 -6.06 -2.59 -13.10
CA TYR A 198 -7.16 -1.64 -13.04
C TYR A 198 -6.59 -0.22 -13.00
N VAL A 199 -7.18 0.71 -13.77
CA VAL A 199 -6.68 2.08 -13.89
C VAL A 199 -7.80 3.09 -13.70
N ILE A 200 -7.61 4.01 -12.75
CA ILE A 200 -8.47 5.18 -12.54
C ILE A 200 -7.65 6.43 -12.89
N ARG A 201 -8.13 7.22 -13.84
CA ARG A 201 -7.54 8.52 -14.20
C ARG A 201 -8.30 9.64 -13.52
N HIS A 202 -7.58 10.70 -13.11
CA HIS A 202 -8.20 11.87 -12.50
C HIS A 202 -7.55 13.18 -12.97
N PRO A 203 -8.26 14.31 -13.00
CA PRO A 203 -7.73 15.56 -13.55
C PRO A 203 -6.72 16.28 -12.63
N LYS A 204 -6.56 15.83 -11.38
CA LYS A 204 -5.70 16.47 -10.38
C LYS A 204 -4.21 16.14 -10.60
N GLY A 205 -3.35 16.95 -9.97
CA GLY A 205 -1.92 16.69 -9.89
C GLY A 205 -1.57 15.63 -8.84
N HIS A 206 -0.38 15.73 -8.26
CA HIS A 206 0.15 14.74 -7.32
C HIS A 206 -0.55 14.74 -5.96
N THR A 207 -1.66 14.01 -5.85
CA THR A 207 -2.50 13.94 -4.65
C THR A 207 -3.31 12.65 -4.60
N VAL A 208 -3.72 12.22 -3.41
CA VAL A 208 -4.80 11.23 -3.27
C VAL A 208 -6.08 11.81 -3.88
N PRO A 209 -6.68 11.20 -4.91
CA PRO A 209 -7.84 11.76 -5.59
C PRO A 209 -9.14 11.46 -4.84
N ARG A 210 -10.19 12.22 -5.17
CA ARG A 210 -11.57 11.75 -4.95
C ARG A 210 -11.90 10.74 -6.04
N ILE A 211 -12.76 9.78 -5.74
CA ILE A 211 -13.31 8.85 -6.72
C ILE A 211 -14.60 9.47 -7.24
N ASP A 212 -14.66 9.73 -8.54
CA ASP A 212 -15.87 10.25 -9.19
C ASP A 212 -16.78 9.11 -9.67
N ASP A 213 -18.01 9.45 -10.03
CA ASP A 213 -19.03 8.46 -10.43
C ASP A 213 -18.57 7.59 -11.61
N ALA A 214 -17.80 8.16 -12.54
CA ALA A 214 -17.25 7.42 -13.68
C ALA A 214 -16.18 6.40 -13.26
N SER A 215 -15.43 6.68 -12.20
CA SER A 215 -14.39 5.79 -11.67
C SER A 215 -14.91 4.77 -10.67
N MET A 216 -16.13 4.94 -10.16
CA MET A 216 -16.74 4.03 -9.18
C MET A 216 -16.88 2.61 -9.72
N GLU A 217 -17.26 2.44 -10.99
CA GLU A 217 -17.38 1.10 -11.59
C GLU A 217 -16.04 0.35 -11.55
N THR A 218 -14.94 1.00 -11.96
CA THR A 218 -13.59 0.42 -11.91
C THR A 218 -13.17 0.09 -10.47
N MET A 219 -13.44 0.99 -9.52
CA MET A 219 -13.14 0.76 -8.10
C MET A 219 -13.90 -0.46 -7.56
N LEU A 220 -15.21 -0.55 -7.82
CA LEU A 220 -16.04 -1.65 -7.34
C LEU A 220 -15.65 -2.97 -7.99
N ASN A 221 -15.30 -2.97 -9.28
CA ASN A 221 -14.81 -4.17 -9.97
C ASN A 221 -13.48 -4.66 -9.36
N PHE A 222 -12.57 -3.75 -9.00
CA PHE A 222 -11.35 -4.10 -8.28
C PHE A 222 -11.64 -4.68 -6.89
N LEU A 223 -12.52 -4.03 -6.10
CA LEU A 223 -12.91 -4.52 -4.77
C LEU A 223 -13.54 -5.92 -4.84
N ASN A 224 -14.47 -6.13 -5.78
CA ASN A 224 -15.10 -7.44 -6.00
C ASN A 224 -14.05 -8.50 -6.34
N LYS A 225 -13.07 -8.17 -7.19
CA LYS A 225 -11.99 -9.10 -7.57
C LYS A 225 -11.18 -9.53 -6.36
N ILE A 226 -10.70 -8.59 -5.54
CA ILE A 226 -9.85 -8.93 -4.40
C ILE A 226 -10.62 -9.64 -3.29
N GLU A 227 -11.90 -9.32 -3.08
CA GLU A 227 -12.73 -10.02 -2.10
C GLU A 227 -12.99 -11.48 -2.52
N ASN A 228 -13.29 -11.71 -3.80
CA ASN A 228 -13.47 -13.06 -4.33
C ASN A 228 -12.18 -13.87 -4.23
N ASP A 229 -11.06 -13.31 -4.67
CA ASP A 229 -9.76 -14.00 -4.60
C ASP A 229 -9.42 -14.41 -3.15
N LEU A 230 -9.68 -13.53 -2.17
CA LEU A 230 -9.42 -13.85 -0.77
C LEU A 230 -10.32 -14.96 -0.23
N ASN A 231 -11.58 -15.02 -0.64
CA ASN A 231 -12.47 -16.11 -0.25
C ASN A 231 -12.01 -17.44 -0.85
N ASP A 232 -11.59 -17.46 -2.12
CA ASP A 232 -11.06 -18.65 -2.79
C ASP A 232 -9.80 -19.19 -2.05
N PHE A 233 -8.91 -18.29 -1.59
CA PHE A 233 -7.74 -18.70 -0.80
C PHE A 233 -8.09 -19.32 0.56
N VAL A 234 -9.17 -18.88 1.20
CA VAL A 234 -9.63 -19.45 2.48
C VAL A 234 -10.21 -20.84 2.24
N GLU A 235 -11.01 -21.02 1.19
CA GLU A 235 -11.58 -22.32 0.83
C GLU A 235 -10.47 -23.34 0.53
N ASP A 236 -9.46 -22.97 -0.27
CA ASP A 236 -8.31 -23.83 -0.54
C ASP A 236 -7.57 -24.23 0.75
N ALA A 237 -7.24 -23.29 1.64
CA ALA A 237 -6.54 -23.60 2.88
C ALA A 237 -7.32 -24.60 3.77
N THR A 238 -8.64 -24.46 3.85
CA THR A 238 -9.49 -25.38 4.64
C THR A 238 -9.62 -26.77 4.05
N THR A 239 -9.49 -26.93 2.73
CA THR A 239 -9.55 -28.26 2.08
C THR A 239 -8.25 -29.03 2.28
N PHE A 240 -7.09 -28.36 2.21
CA PHE A 240 -5.79 -28.98 2.50
C PHE A 240 -5.67 -29.45 3.96
N GLU A 241 -6.15 -28.67 4.93
CA GLU A 241 -6.13 -29.08 6.35
C GLU A 241 -7.03 -30.29 6.64
N GLN A 242 -8.10 -30.51 5.87
CA GLN A 242 -8.99 -31.67 6.05
C GLN A 242 -8.42 -32.95 5.42
N GLU A 243 -7.65 -32.85 4.33
CA GLU A 243 -6.99 -34.00 3.71
C GLU A 243 -5.76 -34.49 4.50
N GLU A 244 -5.06 -33.61 5.23
CA GLU A 244 -3.86 -33.98 5.99
C GLU A 244 -4.18 -34.71 7.32
N VAL A 245 -5.45 -34.66 7.76
CA VAL A 245 -5.93 -35.29 9.01
C VAL A 245 -6.68 -36.60 8.75
N ALA A 246 -6.80 -37.03 7.49
CA ALA A 246 -7.50 -38.25 7.06
C ALA A 246 -6.59 -39.48 6.89
#